data_AF-A0A7W1YSY8-F1
#
_entry.id   AF-A0A7W1YSY8-F1
#
_cell.length_a   1.000
_cell.length_b   1.000
_cell.length_c   1.000
_cell.angle_alpha   90.00
_cell.angle_beta   90.00
_cell.angle_gamma   90.00
#
_symmetry.space_group_name_H-M   'P 1'
#
loop_
_entity.id
_entity.type
_entity.pdbx_description
1 polymer ?
#
loop_
_entity_poly.entity_id
_entity_poly.type
_entity_poly.pdbx_seq_one_letter_code
_entity_poly.pdbx_strand_id
1 'polypeptide(L)'
;MFVLACAAAGAAVTAQTPAASEQLAARARAIHERVITLDTHDDINPANFTPECNYTQRLTTQVNLPKMKEGGLDVAFFIAYTGQGPLTAEGYDAAYKTVVEKFEAVHRLTESIAPNEIALALTPADVRRIVAAGKKAAVIGIENGYPIGTDLSRVKEFYDRGGRYLSLAHNGHSQLADSNTGEASGEWLHNGLSDLGRQVIAEMNRLGMMIDISHPSKQANLQAMALSKAPVIASHSSARALANHSRNLDDEQLMALKKNGGVVQTVAFASYVNATPLERGPA
;
A
#
# COMPACT_ATOMS: atom_id res chain seq x y z
N MET A 1 -7.21 -50.36 35.87
CA MET A 1 -7.84 -49.29 35.06
C MET A 1 -7.06 -48.01 35.35
N PHE A 2 -6.08 -47.70 34.50
CA PHE A 2 -5.19 -46.55 34.69
C PHE A 2 -5.91 -45.27 34.24
N VAL A 3 -6.07 -44.31 35.14
CA VAL A 3 -6.49 -42.95 34.82
C VAL A 3 -5.23 -42.16 34.49
N LEU A 4 -5.02 -41.87 33.21
CA LEU A 4 -3.97 -40.97 32.75
C LEU A 4 -4.54 -39.54 32.75
N ALA A 5 -4.13 -38.73 33.71
CA ALA A 5 -4.43 -37.30 33.71
C ALA A 5 -3.45 -36.59 32.77
N CYS A 6 -3.93 -36.14 31.62
CA CYS A 6 -3.18 -35.23 30.75
C CYS A 6 -3.19 -33.83 31.37
N ALA A 7 -2.05 -33.41 31.91
CA ALA A 7 -1.82 -32.02 32.31
C ALA A 7 -1.58 -31.17 31.05
N ALA A 8 -2.52 -30.28 30.74
CA ALA A 8 -2.32 -29.24 29.74
C ALA A 8 -1.37 -28.17 30.30
N ALA A 9 -0.13 -28.13 29.79
CA ALA A 9 0.79 -27.05 30.07
C ALA A 9 0.37 -25.82 29.26
N GLY A 10 -0.39 -24.93 29.90
CA GLY A 10 -0.63 -23.58 29.38
C GLY A 10 0.69 -22.81 29.36
N ALA A 11 1.16 -22.43 28.18
CA ALA A 11 2.29 -21.52 28.05
C ALA A 11 1.90 -20.16 28.64
N ALA A 12 2.39 -19.87 29.85
CA ALA A 12 2.27 -18.56 30.45
C ALA A 12 3.05 -17.55 29.60
N VAL A 13 2.36 -16.55 29.06
CA VAL A 13 3.01 -15.37 28.47
C VAL A 13 3.66 -14.62 29.64
N THR A 14 4.92 -14.90 29.90
CA THR A 14 5.71 -14.18 30.91
C THR A 14 5.89 -12.74 30.45
N ALA A 15 5.34 -11.78 31.18
CA ALA A 15 5.56 -10.35 30.95
C ALA A 15 7.07 -10.06 30.94
N GLN A 16 7.55 -9.35 29.92
CA GLN A 16 8.95 -8.94 29.83
C GLN A 16 9.30 -8.00 30.99
N THR A 17 10.45 -8.22 31.62
CA THR A 17 10.96 -7.33 32.67
C THR A 17 11.35 -5.97 32.08
N PRO A 18 11.32 -4.88 32.86
CA PRO A 18 11.69 -3.54 32.38
C PRO A 18 13.08 -3.49 31.73
N ALA A 19 14.07 -4.16 32.32
CA ALA A 19 15.43 -4.24 31.77
C ALA A 19 15.49 -4.99 30.43
N ALA A 20 14.68 -6.05 30.25
CA ALA A 20 14.57 -6.74 28.97
C ALA A 20 13.89 -5.84 27.91
N SER A 21 12.89 -5.04 28.31
CA SER A 21 12.23 -4.06 27.44
C SER A 21 13.19 -2.95 26.98
N GLU A 22 14.03 -2.41 27.87
CA GLU A 22 15.04 -1.41 27.52
C GLU A 22 16.09 -1.95 26.53
N GLN A 23 16.58 -3.17 26.76
CA GLN A 23 17.52 -3.81 25.83
C GLN A 23 16.89 -4.07 24.46
N LEU A 24 15.62 -4.50 24.42
CA LEU A 24 14.89 -4.68 23.17
C LEU A 24 14.69 -3.34 22.44
N ALA A 25 14.32 -2.27 23.16
CA ALA A 25 14.17 -0.94 22.59
C ALA A 25 15.50 -0.40 22.04
N ALA A 26 16.60 -0.57 22.76
CA ALA A 26 17.94 -0.18 22.31
C ALA A 26 18.35 -0.97 21.06
N ARG A 27 18.09 -2.27 21.02
CA ARG A 27 18.36 -3.11 19.84
C ARG A 27 17.51 -2.70 18.64
N ALA A 28 16.22 -2.44 18.84
CA ALA A 28 15.32 -1.99 17.79
C ALA A 28 15.79 -0.65 17.21
N ARG A 29 16.13 0.32 18.08
CA ARG A 29 16.68 1.62 17.66
C ARG A 29 17.97 1.48 16.87
N ALA A 30 18.90 0.64 17.34
CA ALA A 30 20.16 0.41 16.63
C ALA A 30 19.95 -0.23 15.25
N ILE A 31 18.93 -1.07 15.05
CA ILE A 31 18.57 -1.57 13.71
C ILE A 31 17.98 -0.43 12.88
N HIS A 32 17.02 0.30 13.43
CA HIS A 32 16.32 1.41 12.79
C HIS A 32 17.28 2.48 12.24
N GLU A 33 18.29 2.86 13.01
CA GLU A 33 19.29 3.87 12.64
C GLU A 33 20.25 3.43 11.50
N ARG A 34 20.32 2.13 11.17
CA ARG A 34 21.24 1.57 10.17
C ARG A 34 20.57 1.16 8.87
N VAL A 35 19.24 1.12 8.83
CA VAL A 35 18.46 0.71 7.66
C VAL A 35 17.77 1.91 7.05
N ILE A 36 17.50 1.85 5.75
CA ILE A 36 16.55 2.78 5.12
C ILE A 36 15.15 2.27 5.46
N THR A 37 14.38 3.08 6.17
CA THR A 37 13.00 2.77 6.53
C THR A 37 12.04 3.29 5.48
N LEU A 38 10.98 2.55 5.22
CA LEU A 38 10.07 2.83 4.12
C LEU A 38 8.66 2.38 4.49
N ASP A 39 7.69 3.26 4.21
CA ASP A 39 6.27 2.94 4.18
C ASP A 39 5.77 3.02 2.73
N THR A 40 5.02 2.02 2.30
CA THR A 40 4.51 1.92 0.93
C THR A 40 3.14 2.52 0.73
N HIS A 41 2.45 3.02 1.76
CA HIS A 41 1.09 3.54 1.57
C HIS A 41 0.69 4.63 2.58
N ASP A 42 1.08 5.87 2.29
CA ASP A 42 0.70 7.06 3.07
C ASP A 42 -0.32 7.93 2.33
N ASP A 43 -1.57 7.87 2.79
CA ASP A 43 -2.66 8.69 2.24
C ASP A 43 -2.44 10.20 2.45
N ILE A 44 -2.58 10.96 1.36
CA ILE A 44 -2.39 12.41 1.36
C ILE A 44 -3.68 13.17 1.03
N ASN A 45 -3.77 14.39 1.54
CA ASN A 45 -4.80 15.36 1.14
C ASN A 45 -4.09 16.60 0.56
N PRO A 46 -4.35 17.00 -0.70
CA PRO A 46 -3.73 18.17 -1.33
C PRO A 46 -3.88 19.49 -0.55
N ALA A 47 -4.90 19.61 0.32
CA ALA A 47 -5.06 20.75 1.22
C ALA A 47 -3.91 20.89 2.26
N ASN A 48 -3.09 19.85 2.43
CA ASN A 48 -1.88 19.85 3.25
C ASN A 48 -0.60 20.02 2.41
N PHE A 49 -0.71 20.64 1.24
CA PHE A 49 0.39 20.88 0.30
C PHE A 49 0.28 22.29 -0.30
N THR A 50 -0.15 23.26 0.52
CA THR A 50 -0.27 24.68 0.16
C THR A 50 0.85 25.49 0.84
N PRO A 51 1.08 26.75 0.44
CA PRO A 51 2.04 27.61 1.13
C PRO A 51 1.73 27.78 2.63
N GLU A 52 0.45 27.79 3.02
CA GLU A 52 -0.01 28.05 4.38
C GLU A 52 -0.09 26.78 5.24
N CYS A 53 -0.50 25.66 4.65
CA CYS A 53 -0.66 24.38 5.33
C CYS A 53 0.10 23.28 4.57
N ASN A 54 1.22 22.81 5.12
CA ASN A 54 2.00 21.77 4.46
C ASN A 54 2.81 20.85 5.37
N TYR A 55 3.37 19.80 4.78
CA TYR A 55 4.09 18.74 5.48
C TYR A 55 5.45 19.16 6.09
N THR A 56 5.91 20.40 5.93
CA THR A 56 7.01 20.93 6.76
C THR A 56 6.55 21.20 8.20
N GLN A 57 5.24 21.35 8.41
CA GLN A 57 4.62 21.62 9.69
C GLN A 57 4.20 20.32 10.38
N ARG A 58 4.07 20.37 11.72
CA ARG A 58 3.55 19.24 12.51
C ARG A 58 2.03 19.20 12.45
N LEU A 59 1.49 18.61 11.39
CA LEU A 59 0.05 18.46 11.18
C LEU A 59 -0.54 17.29 12.00
N THR A 60 -1.88 17.21 12.01
CA THR A 60 -2.63 16.11 12.63
C THR A 60 -2.55 14.80 11.83
N THR A 61 -2.17 14.86 10.54
CA THR A 61 -1.90 13.67 9.71
C THR A 61 -0.82 12.79 10.33
N GLN A 62 -0.88 11.48 10.13
CA GLN A 62 0.08 10.55 10.74
C GLN A 62 1.49 10.70 10.18
N VAL A 63 1.61 11.09 8.91
CA VAL A 63 2.88 11.41 8.24
C VAL A 63 2.98 12.90 7.90
N ASN A 64 4.15 13.47 8.22
CA ASN A 64 4.65 14.78 7.82
C ASN A 64 6.16 14.83 8.17
N LEU A 65 6.92 15.80 7.65
CA LEU A 65 8.38 15.84 7.80
C LEU A 65 8.84 15.87 9.27
N PRO A 66 8.23 16.63 10.20
CA PRO A 66 8.58 16.54 11.62
C PRO A 66 8.45 15.12 12.17
N LYS A 67 7.32 14.45 11.92
CA LYS A 67 7.09 13.07 12.37
C LYS A 67 8.01 12.05 11.69
N MET A 68 8.31 12.22 10.41
CA MET A 68 9.27 11.38 9.69
C MET A 68 10.68 11.50 10.26
N LYS A 69 11.10 12.71 10.66
CA LYS A 69 12.40 12.94 11.31
C LYS A 69 12.44 12.31 12.70
N GLU A 70 11.43 12.56 13.53
CA GLU A 70 11.31 12.01 14.89
C GLU A 70 11.24 10.48 14.91
N GLY A 71 10.45 9.91 13.99
CA GLY A 71 10.24 8.47 13.86
C GLY A 71 11.30 7.76 13.02
N GLY A 72 12.25 8.49 12.44
CA GLY A 72 13.26 7.93 11.54
C GLY A 72 12.67 7.22 10.32
N LEU A 73 11.59 7.74 9.73
CA LEU A 73 11.04 7.29 8.45
C LEU A 73 11.79 7.98 7.31
N ASP A 74 12.43 7.23 6.41
CA ASP A 74 13.25 7.79 5.34
C ASP A 74 12.51 7.93 4.01
N VAL A 75 11.62 6.97 3.70
CA VAL A 75 10.87 6.92 2.46
C VAL A 75 9.38 6.82 2.76
N ALA A 76 8.59 7.66 2.11
CA ALA A 76 7.13 7.60 2.16
C ALA A 76 6.59 7.51 0.72
N PHE A 77 5.71 6.53 0.48
CA PHE A 77 4.90 6.50 -0.73
C PHE A 77 3.65 7.34 -0.51
N PHE A 78 3.60 8.53 -1.10
CA PHE A 78 2.45 9.41 -1.05
C PHE A 78 1.42 9.03 -2.11
N ILE A 79 0.18 8.82 -1.67
CA ILE A 79 -0.82 8.13 -2.49
C ILE A 79 -1.68 9.09 -3.30
N ALA A 80 -1.56 8.94 -4.62
CA ALA A 80 -2.46 9.53 -5.61
C ALA A 80 -3.76 8.71 -5.71
N TYR A 81 -4.52 8.71 -4.61
CA TYR A 81 -5.79 7.99 -4.45
C TYR A 81 -6.97 8.69 -5.12
N THR A 82 -7.90 7.91 -5.69
CA THR A 82 -9.26 8.37 -6.00
C THR A 82 -10.32 7.32 -5.70
N GLY A 83 -11.48 7.77 -5.19
CA GLY A 83 -12.62 6.91 -4.88
C GLY A 83 -13.23 6.32 -6.14
N GLN A 84 -13.84 5.13 -6.00
CA GLN A 84 -14.59 4.53 -7.09
C GLN A 84 -15.91 5.27 -7.33
N GLY A 85 -16.23 5.50 -8.61
CA GLY A 85 -17.50 6.08 -9.04
C GLY A 85 -18.16 5.29 -10.17
N PRO A 86 -19.23 5.82 -10.77
CA PRO A 86 -19.90 5.22 -11.93
C PRO A 86 -18.95 5.07 -13.12
N LEU A 87 -19.00 3.94 -13.82
CA LEU A 87 -18.14 3.65 -14.98
C LEU A 87 -18.57 4.42 -16.24
N THR A 88 -18.55 5.75 -16.18
CA THR A 88 -18.91 6.68 -17.27
C THR A 88 -17.76 7.64 -17.57
N ALA A 89 -17.83 8.30 -18.74
CA ALA A 89 -16.81 9.26 -19.17
C ALA A 89 -16.62 10.41 -18.15
N GLU A 90 -17.73 10.92 -17.59
CA GLU A 90 -17.74 11.98 -16.58
C GLU A 90 -17.10 11.49 -15.27
N GLY A 91 -17.40 10.25 -14.88
CA GLY A 91 -16.82 9.62 -13.70
C GLY A 91 -15.30 9.46 -13.81
N TYR A 92 -14.81 9.01 -14.97
CA TYR A 92 -13.39 8.89 -15.24
C TYR A 92 -12.68 10.24 -15.27
N ASP A 93 -13.28 11.26 -15.88
CA ASP A 93 -12.71 12.62 -15.96
C ASP A 93 -12.61 13.27 -14.57
N ALA A 94 -13.64 13.13 -13.73
CA ALA A 94 -13.61 13.60 -12.35
C ALA A 94 -12.49 12.91 -11.55
N ALA A 95 -12.38 11.58 -11.66
CA ALA A 95 -11.36 10.81 -10.99
C ALA A 95 -9.93 11.18 -11.45
N TYR A 96 -9.75 11.40 -12.76
CA TYR A 96 -8.49 11.86 -13.34
C TYR A 96 -8.05 13.20 -12.74
N LYS A 97 -8.95 14.19 -12.69
CA LYS A 97 -8.66 15.51 -12.09
C LYS A 97 -8.23 15.39 -10.62
N THR A 98 -8.89 14.53 -9.85
CA THR A 98 -8.51 14.27 -8.44
C THR A 98 -7.11 13.68 -8.32
N VAL A 99 -6.78 12.68 -9.14
CA VAL A 99 -5.45 12.03 -9.09
C VAL A 99 -4.34 12.98 -9.56
N VAL A 100 -4.58 13.77 -10.61
CA VAL A 100 -3.61 14.78 -11.07
C VAL A 100 -3.31 15.78 -9.97
N GLU A 101 -4.30 16.30 -9.24
CA GLU A 101 -4.04 17.23 -8.13
C GLU A 101 -3.16 16.62 -7.03
N LYS A 102 -3.26 15.30 -6.78
CA LYS A 102 -2.40 14.60 -5.82
C LYS A 102 -0.97 14.42 -6.34
N PHE A 103 -0.77 14.19 -7.64
CA PHE A 103 0.56 14.26 -8.24
C PHE A 103 1.17 15.66 -8.04
N GLU A 104 0.43 16.71 -8.41
CA GLU A 104 0.88 18.09 -8.27
C GLU A 104 1.19 18.45 -6.81
N ALA A 105 0.42 17.95 -5.86
CA ALA A 105 0.70 18.13 -4.44
C ALA A 105 2.09 17.60 -4.04
N VAL A 106 2.43 16.37 -4.45
CA VAL A 106 3.76 15.78 -4.15
C VAL A 106 4.88 16.57 -4.84
N HIS A 107 4.69 16.96 -6.11
CA HIS A 107 5.64 17.80 -6.82
C HIS A 107 5.87 19.13 -6.09
N ARG A 108 4.79 19.84 -5.71
CA ARG A 108 4.87 21.09 -4.92
C ARG A 108 5.67 20.90 -3.63
N LEU A 109 5.46 19.80 -2.91
CA LEU A 109 6.23 19.51 -1.70
C LEU A 109 7.73 19.39 -2.00
N THR A 110 8.09 18.61 -3.02
CA THR A 110 9.49 18.26 -3.30
C THR A 110 10.26 19.32 -4.08
N GLU A 111 9.58 20.18 -4.83
CA GLU A 111 10.21 21.14 -5.74
C GLU A 111 10.17 22.56 -5.19
N SER A 112 9.08 22.93 -4.50
CA SER A 112 8.82 24.32 -4.10
C SER A 112 8.80 24.52 -2.58
N ILE A 113 8.08 23.68 -1.84
CA ILE A 113 7.84 23.87 -0.41
C ILE A 113 9.06 23.44 0.41
N ALA A 114 9.63 22.26 0.13
CA ALA A 114 10.66 21.65 0.95
C ALA A 114 11.80 20.98 0.15
N PRO A 115 12.34 21.58 -0.93
CA PRO A 115 13.34 20.95 -1.79
C PRO A 115 14.66 20.62 -1.06
N ASN A 116 14.92 21.24 0.08
CA ASN A 116 16.09 20.96 0.91
C ASN A 116 15.88 19.82 1.92
N GLU A 117 14.64 19.37 2.13
CA GLU A 117 14.29 18.39 3.17
C GLU A 117 13.76 17.08 2.59
N ILE A 118 13.10 17.13 1.44
CA ILE A 118 12.52 15.96 0.76
C ILE A 118 12.68 16.08 -0.76
N ALA A 119 12.84 14.95 -1.45
CA ALA A 119 12.93 14.91 -2.90
C ALA A 119 12.16 13.72 -3.48
N LEU A 120 11.64 13.88 -4.70
CA LEU A 120 10.98 12.81 -5.44
C LEU A 120 12.00 11.75 -5.87
N ALA A 121 11.71 10.49 -5.59
CA ALA A 121 12.50 9.34 -5.98
C ALA A 121 11.76 8.52 -7.03
N LEU A 122 12.42 8.30 -8.17
CA LEU A 122 11.87 7.55 -9.30
C LEU A 122 12.44 6.14 -9.40
N THR A 123 13.53 5.87 -8.69
CA THR A 123 14.25 4.60 -8.71
C THR A 123 14.77 4.26 -7.31
N PRO A 124 15.10 2.98 -7.03
CA PRO A 124 15.81 2.62 -5.81
C PRO A 124 17.17 3.34 -5.64
N ALA A 125 17.83 3.70 -6.75
CA ALA A 125 19.05 4.47 -6.73
C ALA A 125 18.82 5.92 -6.26
N ASP A 126 17.71 6.53 -6.68
CA ASP A 126 17.30 7.85 -6.18
C ASP A 126 17.02 7.82 -4.70
N VAL A 127 16.29 6.81 -4.20
CA VAL A 127 16.06 6.64 -2.76
C VAL A 127 17.39 6.65 -2.00
N ARG A 128 18.36 5.81 -2.40
CA ARG A 128 19.67 5.74 -1.75
C ARG A 128 20.41 7.08 -1.80
N ARG A 129 20.41 7.74 -2.96
CA ARG A 129 21.07 9.05 -3.16
C ARG A 129 20.45 10.14 -2.29
N ILE A 130 19.12 10.19 -2.22
CA ILE A 130 18.36 11.20 -1.46
C ILE A 130 18.59 11.02 0.05
N VAL A 131 18.48 9.78 0.54
CA VAL A 131 18.72 9.48 1.96
C VAL A 131 20.18 9.74 2.34
N ALA A 132 21.14 9.36 1.49
CA ALA A 132 22.56 9.66 1.73
C ALA A 132 22.88 11.17 1.76
N ALA A 133 22.05 12.00 1.11
CA ALA A 133 22.14 13.46 1.16
C ALA A 133 21.43 14.06 2.40
N GLY A 134 20.95 13.24 3.34
CA GLY A 134 20.25 13.68 4.54
C GLY A 134 18.82 14.14 4.32
N LYS A 135 18.23 13.85 3.15
CA LYS A 135 16.84 14.20 2.81
C LYS A 135 15.92 13.00 2.95
N LYS A 136 14.61 13.27 3.07
CA LYS A 136 13.56 12.26 2.94
C LYS A 136 13.26 11.99 1.47
N ALA A 137 12.80 10.78 1.16
CA ALA A 137 12.40 10.42 -0.19
C ALA A 137 10.88 10.31 -0.28
N ALA A 138 10.29 11.05 -1.22
CA ALA A 138 8.91 10.86 -1.63
C ALA A 138 8.88 9.90 -2.82
N VAL A 139 8.00 8.91 -2.80
CA VAL A 139 7.64 8.10 -3.96
C VAL A 139 6.14 8.23 -4.18
N ILE A 140 5.65 8.09 -5.40
CA ILE A 140 4.21 8.19 -5.68
C ILE A 140 3.63 6.82 -5.98
N GLY A 141 2.62 6.42 -5.21
CA GLY A 141 1.77 5.26 -5.46
C GLY A 141 0.42 5.69 -6.01
N ILE A 142 -0.14 4.96 -6.97
CA ILE A 142 -1.46 5.24 -7.53
C ILE A 142 -2.44 4.21 -6.99
N GLU A 143 -3.43 4.67 -6.26
CA GLU A 143 -4.46 3.80 -5.69
C GLU A 143 -5.77 4.01 -6.43
N ASN A 144 -6.27 2.90 -6.98
CA ASN A 144 -7.36 2.81 -7.94
C ASN A 144 -6.95 3.14 -9.39
N GLY A 145 -7.17 2.20 -10.31
CA GLY A 145 -6.97 2.37 -11.75
C GLY A 145 -8.17 2.98 -12.47
N TYR A 146 -9.24 3.30 -11.75
CA TYR A 146 -10.39 4.05 -12.25
C TYR A 146 -10.07 5.32 -13.08
N PRO A 147 -9.12 6.20 -12.72
CA PRO A 147 -8.81 7.41 -13.50
C PRO A 147 -8.15 7.12 -14.86
N ILE A 148 -7.71 5.88 -15.13
CA ILE A 148 -7.30 5.47 -16.49
C ILE A 148 -8.50 5.53 -17.44
N GLY A 149 -9.73 5.38 -16.95
CA GLY A 149 -10.90 5.22 -17.79
C GLY A 149 -10.67 4.13 -18.84
N THR A 150 -10.92 4.44 -20.11
CA THR A 150 -10.70 3.54 -21.24
C THR A 150 -9.46 3.90 -22.08
N ASP A 151 -8.64 4.84 -21.61
CA ASP A 151 -7.47 5.33 -22.33
C ASP A 151 -6.18 4.76 -21.72
N LEU A 152 -5.63 3.73 -22.38
CA LEU A 152 -4.40 3.05 -21.96
C LEU A 152 -3.19 4.00 -21.88
N SER A 153 -3.18 5.10 -22.63
CA SER A 153 -2.05 6.04 -22.62
C SER A 153 -1.85 6.72 -21.26
N ARG A 154 -2.89 6.78 -20.43
CA ARG A 154 -2.82 7.32 -19.06
C ARG A 154 -1.90 6.52 -18.14
N VAL A 155 -1.66 5.23 -18.40
CA VAL A 155 -0.68 4.46 -17.62
C VAL A 155 0.72 5.07 -17.78
N LYS A 156 1.11 5.39 -19.01
CA LYS A 156 2.38 6.06 -19.30
C LYS A 156 2.38 7.48 -18.74
N GLU A 157 1.28 8.21 -18.90
CA GLU A 157 1.18 9.56 -18.34
C GLU A 157 1.43 9.57 -16.82
N PHE A 158 0.76 8.70 -16.07
CA PHE A 158 0.96 8.60 -14.63
C PHE A 158 2.37 8.12 -14.24
N TYR A 159 2.98 7.25 -15.05
CA TYR A 159 4.38 6.87 -14.88
C TYR A 159 5.33 8.06 -15.05
N ASP A 160 5.10 8.87 -16.09
CA ASP A 160 5.90 10.06 -16.41
C ASP A 160 5.75 11.15 -15.33
N ARG A 161 4.56 11.26 -14.71
CA ARG A 161 4.31 12.07 -13.51
C ARG A 161 4.95 11.53 -12.23
N GLY A 162 5.69 10.43 -12.31
CA GLY A 162 6.44 9.87 -11.19
C GLY A 162 5.76 8.72 -10.43
N GLY A 163 4.59 8.25 -10.89
CA GLY A 163 3.91 7.09 -10.29
C GLY A 163 4.74 5.81 -10.46
N ARG A 164 4.93 5.04 -9.38
CA ARG A 164 5.80 3.85 -9.38
C ARG A 164 5.10 2.54 -9.06
N TYR A 165 3.87 2.59 -8.55
CA TYR A 165 2.95 1.47 -8.63
C TYR A 165 1.54 1.93 -8.96
N LEU A 166 0.71 0.98 -9.39
CA LEU A 166 -0.72 1.16 -9.59
C LEU A 166 -1.50 -0.06 -9.09
N SER A 167 -2.55 0.18 -8.30
CA SER A 167 -3.58 -0.83 -8.00
C SER A 167 -4.76 -0.70 -8.97
N LEU A 168 -5.20 -1.81 -9.56
CA LEU A 168 -6.20 -1.80 -10.65
C LEU A 168 -7.63 -1.48 -10.18
N ALA A 169 -7.94 -1.67 -8.90
CA ALA A 169 -9.24 -1.37 -8.30
C ALA A 169 -9.05 -0.92 -6.85
N HIS A 170 -10.03 -0.21 -6.30
CA HIS A 170 -10.10 0.12 -4.88
C HIS A 170 -11.37 -0.52 -4.28
N ASN A 171 -12.11 0.16 -3.42
CA ASN A 171 -13.42 -0.25 -2.94
C ASN A 171 -14.48 0.03 -4.03
N GLY A 172 -15.01 -1.04 -4.62
CA GLY A 172 -15.86 -1.00 -5.81
C GLY A 172 -15.13 -1.46 -7.09
N HIS A 173 -15.85 -2.15 -7.97
CA HIS A 173 -15.29 -2.66 -9.24
C HIS A 173 -14.89 -1.50 -10.15
N SER A 174 -13.73 -1.61 -10.77
CA SER A 174 -13.30 -0.70 -11.82
C SER A 174 -13.57 -1.32 -13.20
N GLN A 175 -13.37 -0.54 -14.24
CA GLN A 175 -13.32 -1.02 -15.62
C GLN A 175 -12.13 -1.95 -15.91
N LEU A 176 -11.19 -2.09 -14.97
CA LEU A 176 -9.97 -2.89 -15.11
C LEU A 176 -10.05 -4.20 -14.33
N ALA A 177 -10.62 -4.18 -13.14
CA ALA A 177 -10.62 -5.33 -12.24
C ALA A 177 -11.78 -5.30 -11.24
N ASP A 178 -12.17 -6.49 -10.81
CA ASP A 178 -13.05 -6.67 -9.67
C ASP A 178 -12.33 -6.29 -8.37
N SER A 179 -13.12 -5.86 -7.39
CA SER A 179 -12.67 -5.40 -6.08
C SER A 179 -12.96 -6.47 -5.04
N ASN A 180 -12.15 -6.51 -3.98
CA ASN A 180 -12.41 -7.30 -2.78
C ASN A 180 -13.83 -7.09 -2.20
N THR A 181 -14.45 -5.92 -2.44
CA THR A 181 -15.80 -5.62 -1.90
C THR A 181 -16.90 -6.48 -2.54
N GLY A 182 -16.67 -7.07 -3.72
CA GLY A 182 -17.61 -8.01 -4.35
C GLY A 182 -17.78 -9.30 -3.56
N GLU A 183 -16.85 -9.65 -2.67
CA GLU A 183 -16.93 -10.86 -1.85
C GLU A 183 -18.17 -10.90 -0.96
N ALA A 184 -18.57 -9.74 -0.43
CA ALA A 184 -19.72 -9.65 0.47
C ALA A 184 -21.07 -9.90 -0.24
N SER A 185 -21.19 -9.52 -1.51
CA SER A 185 -22.41 -9.72 -2.31
C SER A 185 -22.33 -10.94 -3.24
N GLY A 186 -21.13 -11.48 -3.49
CA GLY A 186 -20.89 -12.50 -4.52
C GLY A 186 -20.98 -11.95 -5.95
N GLU A 187 -20.93 -10.64 -6.13
CA GLU A 187 -21.04 -9.97 -7.42
C GLU A 187 -19.65 -9.70 -8.00
N TRP A 188 -19.49 -10.01 -9.29
CA TRP A 188 -18.24 -9.88 -10.01
C TRP A 188 -18.53 -9.34 -11.41
N LEU A 189 -17.88 -8.24 -11.79
CA LEU A 189 -18.06 -7.62 -13.10
C LEU A 189 -17.26 -8.34 -14.18
N HIS A 190 -16.05 -8.80 -13.85
CA HIS A 190 -15.10 -9.40 -14.81
C HIS A 190 -14.71 -10.85 -14.47
N ASN A 191 -15.08 -11.34 -13.28
CA ASN A 191 -14.55 -12.56 -12.69
C ASN A 191 -13.00 -12.51 -12.56
N GLY A 192 -12.51 -11.38 -12.04
CA GLY A 192 -11.09 -11.06 -11.92
C GLY A 192 -10.71 -9.81 -12.70
N LEU A 193 -9.95 -9.97 -13.79
CA LEU A 193 -9.49 -8.89 -14.65
C LEU A 193 -10.32 -8.79 -15.93
N SER A 194 -10.65 -7.56 -16.32
CA SER A 194 -11.20 -7.26 -17.65
C SER A 194 -10.12 -7.36 -18.73
N ASP A 195 -10.51 -7.37 -20.00
CA ASP A 195 -9.56 -7.33 -21.13
C ASP A 195 -8.71 -6.05 -21.11
N LEU A 196 -9.30 -4.92 -20.72
CA LEU A 196 -8.57 -3.67 -20.54
C LEU A 196 -7.60 -3.75 -19.36
N GLY A 197 -7.99 -4.37 -18.24
CA GLY A 197 -7.10 -4.59 -17.10
C GLY A 197 -5.87 -5.44 -17.46
N ARG A 198 -6.03 -6.45 -18.32
CA ARG A 198 -4.91 -7.24 -18.86
C ARG A 198 -3.96 -6.40 -19.71
N GLN A 199 -4.50 -5.49 -20.53
CA GLN A 199 -3.70 -4.55 -21.31
C GLN A 199 -2.94 -3.56 -20.42
N VAL A 200 -3.58 -3.04 -19.36
CA VAL A 200 -2.93 -2.19 -18.36
C VAL A 200 -1.76 -2.91 -17.69
N ILE A 201 -1.92 -4.16 -17.28
CA ILE A 201 -0.83 -4.96 -16.71
C ILE A 201 0.35 -5.11 -17.69
N ALA A 202 0.06 -5.38 -18.97
CA ALA A 202 1.10 -5.48 -19.98
C ALA A 202 1.87 -4.15 -20.14
N GLU A 203 1.16 -3.01 -20.12
CA GLU A 203 1.78 -1.68 -20.20
C GLU A 203 2.59 -1.34 -18.95
N MET A 204 2.10 -1.69 -17.76
CA MET A 204 2.85 -1.55 -16.51
C MET A 204 4.16 -2.35 -16.54
N ASN A 205 4.12 -3.59 -17.03
CA ASN A 205 5.33 -4.40 -17.22
C ASN A 205 6.29 -3.78 -18.24
N ARG A 206 5.78 -3.22 -19.34
CA ARG A 206 6.61 -2.53 -20.35
C ARG A 206 7.32 -1.30 -19.78
N LEU A 207 6.62 -0.53 -18.94
CA LEU A 207 7.14 0.70 -18.32
C LEU A 207 8.06 0.44 -17.12
N GLY A 208 7.92 -0.71 -16.46
CA GLY A 208 8.56 -0.98 -15.17
C GLY A 208 7.79 -0.37 -13.99
N MET A 209 6.48 -0.18 -14.12
CA MET A 209 5.59 0.21 -13.02
C MET A 209 5.21 -1.04 -12.21
N MET A 210 5.33 -0.99 -10.89
CA MET A 210 4.96 -2.11 -10.03
C MET A 210 3.44 -2.31 -10.04
N ILE A 211 3.00 -3.56 -10.09
CA ILE A 211 1.59 -3.92 -9.94
C ILE A 211 1.29 -4.07 -8.46
N ASP A 212 0.33 -3.30 -7.96
CA ASP A 212 -0.17 -3.42 -6.61
C ASP A 212 -1.45 -4.27 -6.57
N ILE A 213 -1.45 -5.27 -5.67
CA ILE A 213 -2.54 -6.23 -5.47
C ILE A 213 -3.33 -5.97 -4.18
N SER A 214 -3.08 -4.85 -3.49
CA SER A 214 -3.93 -4.36 -2.40
C SER A 214 -5.21 -3.71 -2.98
N HIS A 215 -6.38 -4.21 -2.53
CA HIS A 215 -7.78 -3.91 -2.95
C HIS A 215 -8.45 -4.79 -4.02
N PRO A 216 -7.83 -5.23 -5.13
CA PRO A 216 -8.53 -6.07 -6.10
C PRO A 216 -9.02 -7.39 -5.47
N SER A 217 -9.97 -8.04 -6.15
CA SER A 217 -10.48 -9.34 -5.70
C SER A 217 -9.39 -10.41 -5.70
N LYS A 218 -9.58 -11.48 -4.92
CA LYS A 218 -8.68 -12.65 -4.94
C LYS A 218 -8.41 -13.14 -6.37
N GLN A 219 -9.47 -13.26 -7.16
CA GLN A 219 -9.37 -13.76 -8.53
C GLN A 219 -8.59 -12.79 -9.44
N ALA A 220 -8.79 -11.48 -9.30
CA ALA A 220 -8.01 -10.47 -10.01
C ALA A 220 -6.53 -10.55 -9.64
N ASN A 221 -6.22 -10.72 -8.34
CA ASN A 221 -4.86 -10.82 -7.83
C ASN A 221 -4.12 -12.06 -8.35
N LEU A 222 -4.76 -13.23 -8.34
CA LEU A 222 -4.19 -14.46 -8.90
C LEU A 222 -3.90 -14.32 -10.40
N GLN A 223 -4.82 -13.72 -11.16
CA GLN A 223 -4.63 -13.46 -12.57
C GLN A 223 -3.51 -12.43 -12.82
N ALA A 224 -3.44 -11.36 -12.02
CA ALA A 224 -2.40 -10.35 -12.13
C ALA A 224 -1.01 -10.94 -11.87
N MET A 225 -0.85 -11.76 -10.83
CA MET A 225 0.40 -12.48 -10.55
C MET A 225 0.80 -13.45 -11.65
N ALA A 226 -0.17 -14.11 -12.29
CA ALA A 226 0.09 -15.03 -13.41
C ALA A 226 0.50 -14.29 -14.70
N LEU A 227 -0.02 -13.08 -14.93
CA LEU A 227 0.29 -12.28 -16.11
C LEU A 227 1.59 -11.47 -15.96
N SER A 228 1.89 -11.02 -14.73
CA SER A 228 3.03 -10.15 -14.46
C SER A 228 4.36 -10.79 -14.87
N LYS A 229 5.22 -9.98 -15.49
CA LYS A 229 6.60 -10.34 -15.85
C LYS A 229 7.64 -9.95 -14.79
N ALA A 230 7.20 -9.29 -13.72
CA ALA A 230 8.02 -8.87 -12.60
C ALA A 230 7.31 -9.16 -11.26
N PRO A 231 8.03 -9.15 -10.13
CA PRO A 231 7.42 -9.22 -8.81
C PRO A 231 6.34 -8.16 -8.60
N VAL A 232 5.18 -8.57 -8.09
CA VAL A 232 4.10 -7.65 -7.68
C VAL A 232 4.29 -7.22 -6.21
N ILE A 233 3.58 -6.20 -5.78
CA ILE A 233 3.52 -5.78 -4.37
C ILE A 233 2.09 -5.88 -3.86
N ALA A 234 1.91 -6.20 -2.58
CA ALA A 234 0.70 -5.81 -1.84
C ALA A 234 1.10 -4.64 -0.95
N SER A 235 0.83 -3.41 -1.38
CA SER A 235 1.35 -2.18 -0.76
C SER A 235 0.82 -1.95 0.66
N HIS A 236 -0.36 -2.48 0.98
CA HIS A 236 -0.97 -2.39 2.31
C HIS A 236 -2.07 -3.48 2.46
N SER A 237 -1.63 -4.69 2.78
CA SER A 237 -2.53 -5.82 3.06
C SER A 237 -2.04 -6.62 4.27
N SER A 238 -2.92 -7.42 4.87
CA SER A 238 -2.58 -8.37 5.93
C SER A 238 -2.99 -9.79 5.55
N ALA A 239 -2.88 -10.73 6.48
CA ALA A 239 -3.23 -12.13 6.30
C ALA A 239 -4.62 -12.44 6.87
N ARG A 240 -5.42 -13.21 6.14
CA ARG A 240 -6.76 -13.63 6.61
C ARG A 240 -6.72 -14.46 7.88
N ALA A 241 -5.63 -15.19 8.07
CA ALA A 241 -5.39 -15.97 9.29
C ALA A 241 -5.35 -15.09 10.56
N LEU A 242 -5.03 -13.79 10.45
CA LEU A 242 -5.06 -12.84 11.57
C LEU A 242 -6.44 -12.20 11.75
N ALA A 243 -7.05 -11.78 10.65
CA ALA A 243 -8.43 -11.29 10.62
C ALA A 243 -9.07 -11.67 9.29
N ASN A 244 -10.16 -12.44 9.34
CA ASN A 244 -10.86 -12.89 8.14
C ASN A 244 -11.65 -11.74 7.52
N HIS A 245 -10.96 -10.96 6.71
CA HIS A 245 -11.48 -9.78 6.03
C HIS A 245 -11.13 -9.85 4.54
N SER A 246 -12.04 -9.40 3.65
CA SER A 246 -11.85 -9.50 2.19
C SER A 246 -10.60 -8.76 1.68
N ARG A 247 -10.21 -7.69 2.38
CA ARG A 247 -8.96 -6.94 2.14
C ARG A 247 -7.67 -7.71 2.41
N ASN A 248 -7.73 -8.81 3.14
CA ASN A 248 -6.57 -9.62 3.50
C ASN A 248 -6.35 -10.77 2.51
N LEU A 249 -5.08 -11.15 2.36
CA LEU A 249 -4.65 -12.25 1.51
C LEU A 249 -4.86 -13.58 2.24
N ASP A 250 -5.42 -14.56 1.55
CA ASP A 250 -5.45 -15.94 2.03
C ASP A 250 -4.16 -16.69 1.67
N ASP A 251 -4.02 -17.91 2.18
CA ASP A 251 -2.83 -18.73 1.98
C ASP A 251 -2.58 -19.04 0.50
N GLU A 252 -3.62 -19.17 -0.32
CA GLU A 252 -3.46 -19.38 -1.76
C GLU A 252 -2.82 -18.16 -2.42
N GLN A 253 -3.31 -16.96 -2.12
CA GLN A 253 -2.72 -15.71 -2.62
C GLN A 253 -1.28 -15.53 -2.11
N LEU A 254 -1.00 -15.85 -0.84
CA LEU A 254 0.35 -15.76 -0.28
C LEU A 254 1.32 -16.75 -0.94
N MET A 255 0.87 -17.97 -1.24
CA MET A 255 1.69 -18.96 -1.95
C MET A 255 1.90 -18.60 -3.42
N ALA A 256 0.90 -18.02 -4.08
CA ALA A 256 1.04 -17.46 -5.41
C ALA A 256 2.03 -16.29 -5.42
N LEU A 257 1.97 -15.40 -4.43
CA LEU A 257 2.90 -14.27 -4.27
C LEU A 257 4.33 -14.74 -4.05
N LYS A 258 4.53 -15.77 -3.21
CA LYS A 258 5.83 -16.42 -3.02
C LYS A 258 6.40 -16.95 -4.34
N LYS A 259 5.57 -17.59 -5.17
CA LYS A 259 5.99 -18.07 -6.50
C LYS A 259 6.31 -16.93 -7.46
N ASN A 260 5.55 -15.84 -7.41
CA ASN A 260 5.79 -14.63 -8.20
C ASN A 260 7.07 -13.87 -7.75
N GLY A 261 7.50 -14.04 -6.50
CA GLY A 261 8.64 -13.33 -5.91
C GLY A 261 8.30 -11.94 -5.37
N GLY A 262 7.01 -11.65 -5.19
CA GLY A 262 6.50 -10.38 -4.69
C GLY A 262 6.64 -10.20 -3.18
N VAL A 263 6.16 -9.07 -2.68
CA VAL A 263 6.25 -8.69 -1.26
C VAL A 263 4.90 -8.25 -0.71
N VAL A 264 4.59 -8.63 0.52
CA VAL A 264 3.49 -8.05 1.30
C VAL A 264 4.06 -6.98 2.22
N GLN A 265 3.57 -5.76 2.08
CA GLN A 265 3.82 -4.67 3.01
C GLN A 265 2.65 -4.66 4.00
N THR A 266 2.94 -5.11 5.22
CA THR A 266 1.90 -5.41 6.21
C THR A 266 1.24 -4.14 6.71
N VAL A 267 -0.07 -4.03 6.49
CA VAL A 267 -0.85 -2.86 6.92
C VAL A 267 -1.17 -2.88 8.41
N ALA A 268 -1.05 -1.74 9.07
CA ALA A 268 -1.43 -1.54 10.49
C ALA A 268 -2.85 -0.96 10.64
N PHE A 269 -3.82 -1.45 9.87
CA PHE A 269 -5.21 -1.01 9.94
C PHE A 269 -6.01 -1.93 10.87
N ALA A 270 -6.61 -1.36 11.92
CA ALA A 270 -7.14 -2.12 13.04
C ALA A 270 -8.07 -3.28 12.63
N SER A 271 -9.05 -3.06 11.75
CA SER A 271 -9.98 -4.13 11.35
C SER A 271 -9.35 -5.22 10.48
N TYR A 272 -8.14 -5.00 9.94
CA TYR A 272 -7.42 -5.96 9.10
C TYR A 272 -6.38 -6.77 9.89
N VAL A 273 -6.05 -6.35 11.12
CA VAL A 273 -5.06 -7.04 11.99
C VAL A 273 -5.63 -7.45 13.33
N ASN A 274 -6.75 -6.85 13.73
CA ASN A 274 -7.45 -7.15 14.96
C ASN A 274 -8.84 -7.66 14.60
N ALA A 275 -9.01 -8.98 14.62
CA ALA A 275 -10.32 -9.57 14.72
C ALA A 275 -10.83 -9.30 16.15
N THR A 276 -11.57 -8.20 16.36
CA THR A 276 -12.44 -8.14 17.54
C THR A 276 -13.31 -9.39 17.47
N PRO A 277 -13.24 -10.33 18.42
CA PRO A 277 -13.90 -11.61 18.23
C PRO A 277 -15.41 -11.38 18.20
N LEU A 278 -16.05 -11.62 17.06
CA LEU A 278 -17.45 -12.04 17.07
C LEU A 278 -17.56 -13.53 17.45
N GLU A 279 -16.47 -14.30 17.33
CA GLU A 279 -16.46 -15.74 17.57
C GLU A 279 -15.07 -16.18 18.08
N ARG A 280 -14.84 -16.16 19.39
CA ARG A 280 -13.93 -17.16 19.95
C ARG A 280 -14.71 -18.46 19.99
N GLY A 281 -14.54 -19.33 18.99
CA GLY A 281 -14.94 -20.73 19.12
C GLY A 281 -14.27 -21.32 20.38
N PRO A 282 -14.93 -22.25 21.10
CA PRO A 282 -14.44 -22.73 22.39
C PRO A 282 -13.06 -23.37 22.26
N ALA A 283 -12.23 -23.09 23.26
CA ALA A 283 -10.87 -23.63 23.43
C ALA A 283 -10.87 -25.14 23.70
#